data_AF-A0A1Q7S9K8-F1
#
_entry.id   AF-A0A1Q7S9K8-F1
#
_cell.length_a   1.000
_cell.length_b   1.000
_cell.length_c   1.000
_cell.angle_alpha   90.00
_cell.angle_beta   90.00
_cell.angle_gamma   90.00
#
_symmetry.space_group_name_H-M   'P 1'
#
loop_
_entity.id
_entity.type
_entity.pdbx_description
1 polymer ?
#
loop_
_entity_poly.entity_id
_entity_poly.type
_entity_poly.pdbx_seq_one_letter_code
_entity_poly.pdbx_strand_id
1 'polypeptide(L)' 'MRKLSVYIDRELSDAEVRSVKAHLDDCPPCEKVFDFQAEMKRLVRKECCTDDAPARLRDWVRQLAAEKPSARDREA' A
#
# COMPACT_ATOMS: atom_id res chain seq x y z
N MET A 1 6.51 -19.11 -5.12
CA MET A 1 6.03 -17.92 -4.37
C MET A 1 4.55 -17.72 -4.62
N ARG A 2 3.71 -17.72 -3.58
CA ARG A 2 2.24 -17.55 -3.69
C ARG A 2 1.69 -16.33 -2.92
N LYS A 3 2.56 -15.40 -2.47
CA LYS A 3 2.17 -14.27 -1.59
C LYS A 3 2.52 -12.87 -2.11
N LEU A 4 3.03 -12.73 -3.35
CA LEU A 4 3.40 -11.41 -3.89
C LEU A 4 2.18 -10.51 -4.14
N SER A 5 1.06 -11.07 -4.61
CA SER A 5 -0.19 -10.31 -4.78
C SER A 5 -0.68 -9.73 -3.45
N VAL A 6 -0.78 -10.57 -2.42
CA VAL A 6 -1.19 -10.18 -1.06
C VAL A 6 -0.23 -9.14 -0.46
N TYR A 7 1.08 -9.26 -0.74
CA TYR A 7 2.06 -8.24 -0.37
C TYR A 7 1.83 -6.91 -1.08
N ILE A 8 1.57 -6.93 -2.39
CA ILE A 8 1.24 -5.74 -3.21
C ILE A 8 -0.08 -5.08 -2.79
N ASP A 9 -1.03 -5.88 -2.31
CA ASP A 9 -2.31 -5.42 -1.76
C ASP A 9 -2.20 -4.93 -0.30
N ARG A 10 -1.04 -5.11 0.34
CA ARG A 10 -0.77 -4.78 1.75
C ARG A 10 -1.67 -5.54 2.72
N GLU A 11 -2.00 -6.78 2.38
CA GLU A 11 -2.88 -7.65 3.16
C GLU A 11 -2.10 -8.70 3.98
N LEU A 12 -0.78 -8.55 4.09
CA LEU A 12 0.07 -9.41 4.91
C LEU A 12 0.19 -8.87 6.34
N SER A 13 0.32 -9.79 7.30
CA SER A 13 0.72 -9.42 8.67
C SER A 13 2.13 -8.83 8.69
N ASP A 14 2.47 -8.07 9.73
CA ASP A 14 3.81 -7.46 9.86
C ASP A 14 4.95 -8.48 9.80
N ALA A 15 4.73 -9.68 10.34
CA ALA A 15 5.70 -10.78 10.29
C ALA A 15 5.91 -11.28 8.86
N GLU A 16 4.82 -11.42 8.09
CA GLU A 16 4.88 -11.85 6.70
C GLU A 16 5.47 -10.78 5.79
N VAL A 17 5.16 -9.50 6.04
CA VAL A 17 5.79 -8.35 5.35
C VAL A 17 7.30 -8.41 5.50
N ARG A 18 7.81 -8.60 6.73
CA ARG A 18 9.27 -8.72 6.96
C ARG A 18 9.88 -9.90 6.21
N SER A 19 9.20 -11.05 6.21
CA SER A 19 9.68 -12.25 5.51
C SER A 19 9.71 -12.08 4.00
N VAL A 20 8.67 -11.51 3.40
CA VAL A 20 8.61 -11.26 1.95
C VAL A 20 9.65 -10.22 1.56
N LYS A 21 9.81 -9.15 2.36
CA LYS A 21 10.81 -8.11 2.12
C LYS A 21 12.24 -8.68 2.12
N ALA A 22 12.61 -9.44 3.15
CA ALA A 22 13.92 -10.07 3.22
C ALA A 22 14.19 -10.97 2.00
N HIS A 23 13.17 -11.70 1.53
CA HIS A 23 13.32 -12.50 0.31
C HIS A 23 13.51 -11.64 -0.95
N LEU A 24 12.78 -10.52 -1.09
CA LEU A 24 12.94 -9.63 -2.24
C LEU A 24 14.33 -9.01 -2.26
N ASP A 25 14.86 -8.62 -1.10
CA ASP A 25 16.20 -8.06 -0.96
C ASP A 25 17.30 -9.06 -1.38
N ASP A 26 17.10 -10.36 -1.14
CA ASP A 26 18.07 -11.42 -1.45
C ASP A 26 17.80 -12.15 -2.80
N CYS A 27 16.72 -11.83 -3.50
CA CYS A 27 16.29 -12.59 -4.69
C CYS A 27 15.86 -11.68 -5.87
N PRO A 28 16.83 -11.24 -6.70
CA PRO A 28 16.58 -10.40 -7.88
C PRO A 28 15.52 -10.91 -8.88
N PRO A 29 15.37 -12.23 -9.17
CA PRO A 29 14.30 -12.67 -10.05
C PRO A 29 12.91 -12.43 -9.46
N CYS A 30 12.76 -12.49 -8.15
CA CYS A 30 11.49 -12.26 -7.47
C CYS A 30 11.17 -10.77 -7.35
N GLU A 31 12.18 -9.93 -7.16
CA GLU A 31 12.08 -8.47 -7.26
C GLU A 31 11.53 -8.05 -8.64
N LYS A 32 12.07 -8.59 -9.74
CA LYS A 32 11.55 -8.31 -11.09
C LYS A 32 10.07 -8.68 -11.27
N VAL A 33 9.63 -9.78 -10.65
CA VAL A 33 8.21 -10.18 -10.70
C VAL A 33 7.35 -9.22 -9.88
N PHE A 34 7.85 -8.79 -8.71
CA PHE A 34 7.18 -7.79 -7.89
C PHE A 34 7.02 -6.47 -8.64
N ASP A 35 8.09 -5.95 -9.25
CA ASP A 35 8.06 -4.70 -10.02
C ASP A 35 7.05 -4.76 -11.15
N PHE A 36 7.03 -5.85 -11.91
CA PHE A 36 6.06 -6.06 -12.98
C PHE A 36 4.62 -6.03 -12.47
N GLN A 37 4.32 -6.74 -11.39
CA GLN A 37 2.97 -6.76 -10.82
C GLN A 37 2.55 -5.42 -10.21
N ALA A 38 3.47 -4.71 -9.56
CA ALA A 38 3.24 -3.39 -9.01
C ALA A 38 2.94 -2.37 -10.13
N GLU A 39 3.69 -2.43 -11.22
CA GLU A 39 3.48 -1.57 -12.39
C GLU A 39 2.16 -1.88 -13.10
N MET A 40 1.83 -3.16 -13.27
CA MET A 40 0.54 -3.58 -13.82
C MET A 40 -0.63 -3.03 -12.98
N LYS A 41 -0.55 -3.14 -11.63
CA LYS A 41 -1.57 -2.60 -10.73
C LYS A 41 -1.69 -1.08 -10.84
N ARG A 42 -0.55 -0.37 -10.98
CA ARG A 42 -0.52 1.08 -11.19
C ARG A 42 -1.21 1.46 -12.50
N LEU A 43 -0.94 0.73 -13.58
CA LEU A 43 -1.54 0.97 -14.88
C LEU A 43 -3.06 0.74 -14.86
N VAL A 44 -3.52 -0.38 -14.28
CA VAL A 44 -4.96 -0.65 -14.13
C VAL A 44 -5.66 0.46 -13.37
N ARG A 45 -5.08 0.93 -12.26
CA ARG A 45 -5.65 2.06 -11.50
C ARG A 45 -5.75 3.33 -12.37
N LYS A 46 -4.72 3.62 -13.16
CA LYS A 46 -4.67 4.82 -14.00
C LYS A 46 -5.71 4.80 -15.12
N GLU A 47 -5.83 3.67 -15.80
CA GLU A 47 -6.68 3.56 -17.00
C GLU A 47 -8.13 3.19 -16.68
N CYS A 48 -8.38 2.47 -15.58
CA CYS A 48 -9.70 1.92 -15.26
C CYS A 48 -10.36 2.54 -14.01
N CYS A 49 -9.67 3.37 -13.23
CA CYS A 49 -10.21 3.99 -12.02
C CYS A 49 -10.05 5.52 -12.06
N THR A 50 -10.77 6.14 -12.98
CA THR A 50 -10.73 7.60 -13.23
C THR A 50 -11.74 8.39 -12.39
N ASP A 51 -12.54 7.73 -11.56
CA ASP A 51 -13.51 8.41 -10.70
C ASP A 51 -12.81 9.18 -9.57
N ASP A 52 -13.05 10.49 -9.52
CA ASP A 52 -12.60 11.32 -8.43
C ASP A 52 -13.44 11.10 -7.16
N ALA A 53 -12.76 11.08 -6.01
CA ALA A 53 -13.46 11.09 -4.73
C ALA A 53 -14.36 12.35 -4.62
N PRO A 54 -15.58 12.24 -4.04
CA PRO A 54 -16.47 13.38 -3.85
C PRO A 54 -15.78 14.54 -3.14
N ALA A 55 -16.05 15.78 -3.55
CA ALA A 55 -15.38 16.98 -3.01
C ALA A 55 -15.44 17.04 -1.48
N ARG A 56 -16.61 16.77 -0.90
CA ARG A 56 -16.81 16.70 0.56
C ARG A 56 -15.85 15.72 1.24
N LEU A 57 -15.61 14.54 0.65
CA LEU A 57 -14.71 13.54 1.22
C LEU A 57 -13.25 14.03 1.13
N ARG A 58 -12.85 14.61 -0.01
CA ARG A 58 -11.50 15.17 -0.17
C ARG A 58 -11.22 16.29 0.83
N ASP A 59 -12.18 17.18 1.07
CA ASP A 59 -12.03 18.29 2.01
C ASP A 59 -11.94 17.78 3.45
N TRP A 60 -12.76 16.78 3.81
CA TRP A 60 -12.68 16.14 5.12
C TRP A 60 -11.33 15.45 5.36
N VAL A 61 -10.81 14.69 4.39
CA VAL A 61 -9.49 14.05 4.50
C VAL A 61 -8.37 15.08 4.66
N ARG A 62 -8.45 16.23 3.96
CA ARG A 62 -7.47 17.32 4.10
C ARG A 62 -7.50 17.94 5.50
N GLN A 63 -8.69 18.09 6.10
CA GLN A 63 -8.84 18.58 7.47
C GLN A 63 -8.21 17.61 8.48
N LEU A 64 -8.53 16.31 8.37
CA LEU A 64 -7.93 15.27 9.23
C LEU A 64 -6.41 15.24 9.16
N ALA A 65 -5.83 15.44 7.97
CA ALA A 65 -4.38 15.48 7.82
C ALA A 65 -3.73 16.74 8.41
N ALA A 66 -4.47 17.85 8.49
CA ALA A 66 -4.01 19.10 9.08
C ALA A 66 -4.14 19.13 10.61
N GLU A 67 -5.12 18.42 11.15
CA GLU A 67 -5.26 18.17 12.58
C GLU A 67 -4.13 17.26 13.05
N LYS A 68 -3.13 17.83 13.75
CA LYS A 68 -2.05 17.04 14.35
C LYS A 68 -2.68 15.97 15.26
N PRO A 69 -2.20 14.71 15.23
CA PRO A 69 -2.65 13.72 16.20
C PRO A 69 -2.31 14.25 17.59
N SER A 70 -3.35 14.56 18.38
CA SER A 70 -3.16 14.94 19.76
C SER A 70 -2.50 13.74 20.46
N ALA A 71 -1.43 13.98 21.21
CA ALA A 71 -0.60 12.97 21.85
C ALA A 71 -1.31 12.24 23.02
N ARG A 72 -2.58 11.86 22.86
CA ARG A 72 -3.43 11.36 23.95
C ARG A 72 -3.83 9.89 23.86
N ASP A 73 -3.48 9.20 22.78
CA ASP A 73 -3.86 7.79 22.56
C ASP A 73 -2.63 6.84 22.60
N ARG A 74 -1.71 7.05 23.54
CA ARG A 74 -0.56 6.14 23.82
C ARG A 74 -0.70 5.31 25.10
N GLU A 75 -1.87 5.27 25.73
CA GLU A 75 -2.14 4.39 26.87
C GLU A 75 -3.51 3.73 26.74
N ALA A 76 -3.51 2.53 26.14
CA ALA A 76 -4.41 1.41 26.45
C ALA A 76 -3.76 0.11 25.95
#